data_AF-A0ABD1GKR7-F1
#
_entry.id   AF-A0ABD1GKR7-F1
#
_cell.length_a   1.000
_cell.length_b   1.000
_cell.length_c   1.000
_cell.angle_alpha   90.00
_cell.angle_beta   90.00
_cell.angle_gamma   90.00
#
_symmetry.space_group_name_H-M   'P 1'
#
loop_
_entity.id
_entity.type
_entity.pdbx_description
1 polymer ?
#
loop_
_entity_poly.entity_id
_entity_poly.type
_entity_poly.pdbx_seq_one_letter_code
_entity_poly.pdbx_strand_id
1 'polypeptide(L)'
;MFDSLRSIPTKLNIFSAATFLLITLVFISSDTITSNVSLNSDVFHKNSRVLHTKPADKEEDGHADVDKITHFFTRNRCSVHLFMAWISPADLFGERELFGLETLFKTNPRSCLVILSNSLASSKLLQPLIETGFRIRAISLDLSSLFSSTPAEIWFNQIKNGNKNAGEIPLPQNLSNLIRHAALYKYGGVYLDTDFIILRDLSRLIELDRSSKR
;
A
#
# COMPACT_ATOMS: atom_id res chain seq x y z
N MET A 1 -7.05 32.09 -64.96
CA MET A 1 -6.06 31.12 -64.44
C MET A 1 -6.01 31.29 -62.93
N PHE A 2 -6.96 30.73 -62.20
CA PHE A 2 -6.88 30.46 -60.76
C PHE A 2 -7.85 29.32 -60.46
N ASP A 3 -7.33 28.33 -59.75
CA ASP A 3 -7.81 26.96 -59.68
C ASP A 3 -9.08 26.76 -58.84
N SER A 4 -9.89 25.81 -59.31
CA SER A 4 -11.00 25.23 -58.57
C SER A 4 -10.47 24.31 -57.47
N LEU A 5 -10.61 24.70 -56.20
CA LEU A 5 -10.42 23.79 -55.07
C LEU A 5 -11.66 22.91 -54.92
N ARG A 6 -11.54 21.71 -55.48
CA ARG A 6 -12.44 20.58 -55.29
C ARG A 6 -12.47 20.18 -53.81
N SER A 7 -13.57 20.47 -53.11
CA SER A 7 -13.82 19.93 -51.77
C SER A 7 -14.05 18.42 -51.87
N ILE A 8 -13.08 17.63 -51.44
CA ILE A 8 -13.25 16.18 -51.24
C ILE A 8 -14.05 16.00 -49.95
N PRO A 9 -15.24 15.36 -49.98
CA PRO A 9 -15.91 15.01 -48.74
C PRO A 9 -15.12 13.88 -48.07
N THR A 10 -14.39 14.21 -47.00
CA THR A 10 -13.84 13.19 -46.11
C THR A 10 -15.02 12.45 -45.50
N LYS A 11 -15.26 11.22 -45.94
CA LYS A 11 -16.17 10.30 -45.24
C LYS A 11 -15.64 10.16 -43.82
N LEU A 12 -16.34 10.79 -42.87
CA LEU A 12 -16.06 10.65 -41.45
C LEU A 12 -16.22 9.16 -41.13
N ASN A 13 -15.11 8.47 -40.89
CA ASN A 13 -15.13 7.04 -40.66
C ASN A 13 -15.70 6.81 -39.26
N ILE A 14 -17.01 6.56 -39.18
CA ILE A 14 -17.79 6.46 -37.94
C ILE A 14 -17.19 5.42 -36.99
N PHE A 15 -16.52 4.40 -37.51
CA PHE A 15 -15.77 3.41 -36.72
C PHE A 15 -14.57 4.00 -35.97
N SER A 16 -13.87 4.99 -36.54
CA SER A 16 -12.76 5.70 -35.88
C SER A 16 -13.28 6.64 -34.79
N ALA A 17 -14.36 7.36 -35.06
CA ALA A 17 -14.98 8.23 -34.07
C ALA A 17 -15.58 7.43 -32.90
N ALA A 18 -16.24 6.30 -33.18
CA ALA A 18 -16.80 5.43 -32.16
C ALA A 18 -15.72 4.74 -31.32
N THR A 19 -14.60 4.32 -31.91
CA THR A 19 -13.46 3.76 -31.17
C THR A 19 -12.75 4.81 -30.34
N PHE A 20 -12.55 6.04 -30.85
CA PHE A 20 -12.05 7.15 -30.03
C PHE A 20 -13.03 7.52 -28.90
N LEU A 21 -14.33 7.50 -29.16
CA LEU A 21 -15.34 7.76 -28.12
C LEU A 21 -15.36 6.65 -27.06
N LEU A 22 -15.22 5.38 -27.45
CA LEU A 22 -15.11 4.24 -26.54
C LEU A 22 -13.82 4.29 -25.73
N ILE A 23 -12.69 4.60 -26.37
CA ILE A 23 -11.40 4.73 -25.69
C ILE A 23 -11.44 5.90 -24.72
N THR A 24 -11.97 7.07 -25.12
CA THR A 24 -12.13 8.22 -24.21
C THR A 24 -13.18 7.97 -23.13
N LEU A 25 -14.27 7.24 -23.39
CA LEU A 25 -15.21 6.78 -22.36
C LEU A 25 -14.55 5.77 -21.42
N VAL A 26 -13.65 4.91 -21.89
CA VAL A 26 -12.87 3.99 -21.04
C VAL A 26 -11.84 4.75 -20.23
N PHE A 27 -11.20 5.79 -20.76
CA PHE A 27 -10.29 6.67 -19.99
C PHE A 27 -11.05 7.55 -19.00
N ILE A 28 -12.16 8.19 -19.40
CA ILE A 28 -13.02 8.96 -18.50
C ILE A 28 -13.65 8.05 -17.46
N SER A 29 -14.09 6.83 -17.81
CA SER A 29 -14.58 5.88 -16.81
C SER A 29 -13.46 5.28 -15.98
N SER A 30 -12.23 5.15 -16.47
CA SER A 30 -11.06 4.78 -15.64
C SER A 30 -10.67 5.91 -14.71
N ASP A 31 -10.79 7.17 -15.13
CA ASP A 31 -10.63 8.35 -14.29
C ASP A 31 -11.80 8.48 -13.31
N THR A 32 -13.01 8.09 -13.71
CA THR A 32 -14.22 8.04 -12.86
C THR A 32 -14.19 6.81 -11.94
N ILE A 33 -13.55 5.72 -12.32
CA ILE A 33 -13.34 4.49 -11.52
C ILE A 33 -12.16 4.70 -10.57
N THR A 34 -11.12 5.45 -10.96
CA THR A 34 -10.04 5.88 -10.06
C THR A 34 -10.46 7.03 -9.15
N SER A 35 -11.51 7.78 -9.49
CA SER A 35 -12.15 8.76 -8.58
C SER A 35 -13.37 8.22 -7.82
N ASN A 36 -13.94 7.07 -8.21
CA ASN A 36 -14.94 6.31 -7.44
C ASN A 36 -14.38 5.14 -6.62
N VAL A 37 -13.11 4.75 -6.84
CA VAL A 37 -12.22 4.37 -5.73
C VAL A 37 -11.81 5.68 -5.02
N SER A 38 -12.84 6.46 -4.67
CA SER A 38 -12.87 7.20 -3.44
C SER A 38 -12.39 6.18 -2.42
N LEU A 39 -11.14 6.35 -1.98
CA LEU A 39 -10.70 5.95 -0.66
C LEU A 39 -11.88 6.27 0.21
N ASN A 40 -12.67 5.22 0.49
CA ASN A 40 -14.05 5.38 0.90
C ASN A 40 -13.99 6.47 1.93
N SER A 41 -14.66 7.60 1.68
CA SER A 41 -14.46 8.75 2.53
C SER A 41 -14.65 8.31 3.97
N ASP A 42 -15.44 7.27 4.22
CA ASP A 42 -15.52 6.41 5.40
C ASP A 42 -14.21 5.90 6.04
N VAL A 43 -13.12 5.52 5.38
CA VAL A 43 -11.84 5.22 6.09
C VAL A 43 -11.30 6.49 6.72
N PHE A 44 -11.35 7.62 6.01
CA PHE A 44 -10.94 8.92 6.55
C PHE A 44 -12.01 9.57 7.43
N HIS A 45 -13.32 9.32 7.24
CA HIS A 45 -14.49 9.89 7.92
C HIS A 45 -14.90 9.06 9.14
N LYS A 46 -14.68 7.75 9.12
CA LYS A 46 -14.76 6.89 10.31
C LYS A 46 -13.55 7.19 11.20
N ASN A 47 -12.37 7.43 10.63
CA ASN A 47 -11.27 8.02 11.38
C ASN A 47 -11.55 9.48 11.79
N SER A 48 -12.23 10.28 10.97
CA SER A 48 -12.55 11.70 11.27
C SER A 48 -13.61 11.83 12.38
N ARG A 49 -14.58 10.91 12.45
CA ARG A 49 -15.52 10.81 13.57
C ARG A 49 -14.88 10.28 14.86
N VAL A 50 -13.83 9.46 14.75
CA VAL A 50 -12.97 9.07 15.90
C VAL A 50 -12.02 10.21 16.31
N LEU A 51 -11.68 11.11 15.38
CA LEU A 51 -10.84 12.30 15.58
C LEU A 51 -11.53 13.43 16.36
N HIS A 52 -12.86 13.40 16.47
CA HIS A 52 -13.64 14.29 17.33
C HIS A 52 -14.40 13.47 18.38
N THR A 53 -13.69 12.79 19.27
CA THR A 53 -14.02 12.63 20.70
C THR A 53 -13.12 11.58 21.34
N LYS A 54 -12.01 12.03 21.93
CA LYS A 54 -11.49 11.39 23.14
C LYS A 54 -10.77 12.46 23.97
N PRO A 55 -11.21 12.74 25.21
CA PRO A 55 -10.43 13.58 26.10
C PRO A 55 -9.08 12.89 26.35
N ALA A 56 -8.04 13.71 26.53
CA ALA A 56 -6.70 13.28 26.88
C ALA A 56 -6.76 12.42 28.13
N ASP A 57 -6.64 11.10 27.96
CA ASP A 57 -6.07 10.15 28.92
C ASP A 57 -5.98 8.76 28.26
N LYS A 58 -4.80 8.14 28.44
CA LYS A 58 -4.34 6.78 28.05
C LYS A 58 -3.70 6.58 26.66
N GLU A 59 -2.39 6.78 26.69
CA GLU A 59 -1.35 6.25 25.82
C GLU A 59 -1.24 4.71 26.00
N GLU A 60 -2.15 3.92 25.42
CA GLU A 60 -2.15 2.44 25.60
C GLU A 60 -2.24 1.63 24.28
N ASP A 61 -2.50 2.27 23.13
CA ASP A 61 -2.79 1.53 21.87
C ASP A 61 -1.54 1.30 20.99
N GLY A 62 -0.55 2.21 21.05
CA GLY A 62 0.63 2.13 20.20
C GLY A 62 1.58 0.96 20.50
N HIS A 63 1.62 0.52 21.77
CA HIS A 63 2.47 -0.59 22.20
C HIS A 63 2.00 -1.93 21.63
N ALA A 64 0.68 -2.12 21.54
CA ALA A 64 0.07 -3.39 21.15
C ALA A 64 0.44 -3.83 19.72
N ASP A 65 0.64 -2.89 18.79
CA ASP A 65 0.98 -3.23 17.38
C ASP A 65 2.48 -3.49 17.17
N VAL A 66 3.34 -2.71 17.84
CA VAL A 66 4.80 -2.96 17.89
C VAL A 66 5.06 -4.35 18.46
N ASP A 67 4.34 -4.70 19.53
CA ASP A 67 4.44 -5.99 20.18
C ASP A 67 3.99 -7.13 19.27
N LYS A 68 2.89 -6.96 18.53
CA LYS A 68 2.40 -7.98 17.57
C LYS A 68 3.41 -8.29 16.48
N ILE A 69 4.02 -7.26 15.89
CA ILE A 69 5.02 -7.40 14.82
C ILE A 69 6.28 -8.10 15.34
N THR A 70 6.84 -7.58 16.43
CA THR A 70 8.06 -8.11 17.03
C THR A 70 7.88 -9.54 17.53
N HIS A 71 6.74 -9.82 18.16
CA HIS A 71 6.37 -11.17 18.59
C HIS A 71 6.22 -12.12 17.40
N PHE A 72 5.58 -11.70 16.31
CA PHE A 72 5.44 -12.54 15.11
C PHE A 72 6.80 -12.97 14.55
N PHE A 73 7.75 -12.04 14.42
CA PHE A 73 9.09 -12.37 13.94
C PHE A 73 9.86 -13.28 14.90
N THR A 74 9.84 -12.95 16.19
CA THR A 74 10.57 -13.71 17.22
C THR A 74 10.04 -15.14 17.35
N ARG A 75 8.72 -15.32 17.36
CA ARG A 75 8.07 -16.63 17.46
C ARG A 75 8.43 -17.55 16.30
N ASN A 76 8.53 -16.99 15.10
CA ASN A 76 8.77 -17.72 13.86
C ASN A 76 10.26 -17.89 13.50
N ARG A 77 11.19 -17.24 14.24
CA ARG A 77 12.64 -17.34 14.06
C ARG A 77 13.08 -17.13 12.60
N CYS A 78 12.54 -16.09 11.95
CA CYS A 78 12.82 -15.79 10.55
C CYS A 78 14.21 -15.19 10.35
N SER A 79 14.86 -15.52 9.23
CA SER A 79 16.17 -14.94 8.87
C SER A 79 16.07 -13.59 8.17
N VAL A 80 14.91 -13.31 7.58
CA VAL A 80 14.61 -12.08 6.85
C VAL A 80 13.23 -11.60 7.28
N HIS A 81 13.15 -10.34 7.73
CA HIS A 81 11.88 -9.67 8.06
C HIS A 81 11.48 -8.82 6.87
N LEU A 82 10.27 -9.08 6.34
CA LEU A 82 9.74 -8.43 5.16
C LEU A 82 8.48 -7.65 5.52
N PHE A 83 8.33 -6.50 4.87
CA PHE A 83 7.17 -5.63 5.00
C PHE A 83 6.56 -5.32 3.64
N MET A 84 5.24 -5.29 3.58
CA MET A 84 4.44 -4.71 2.50
C MET A 84 3.36 -3.80 3.12
N ALA A 85 2.83 -2.87 2.35
CA ALA A 85 1.66 -2.09 2.74
C ALA A 85 0.52 -2.26 1.73
N TRP A 86 -0.70 -2.46 2.23
CA TRP A 86 -1.90 -2.51 1.40
C TRP A 86 -3.01 -1.66 2.02
N ILE A 87 -3.24 -0.48 1.45
CA ILE A 87 -4.21 0.51 1.94
C ILE A 87 -5.55 0.49 1.17
N SER A 88 -5.67 -0.42 0.20
CA SER A 88 -6.87 -0.60 -0.62
C SER A 88 -7.84 -1.62 0.01
N PRO A 89 -9.10 -1.71 -0.47
CA PRO A 89 -10.03 -2.79 -0.11
C PRO A 89 -9.42 -4.19 -0.33
N ALA A 90 -9.89 -5.18 0.44
CA ALA A 90 -9.32 -6.52 0.42
C ALA A 90 -9.69 -7.31 -0.85
N ASP A 91 -10.87 -7.04 -1.41
CA ASP A 91 -11.37 -7.62 -2.66
C ASP A 91 -10.58 -7.20 -3.89
N LEU A 92 -9.78 -6.13 -3.79
CA LEU A 92 -8.84 -5.73 -4.84
C LEU A 92 -7.48 -6.41 -4.74
N PHE A 93 -7.20 -7.17 -3.67
CA PHE A 93 -5.96 -7.93 -3.54
C PHE A 93 -6.09 -9.22 -4.36
N GLY A 94 -5.63 -9.17 -5.60
CA GLY A 94 -5.98 -10.14 -6.63
C GLY A 94 -4.92 -11.20 -6.88
N GLU A 95 -5.06 -11.86 -8.04
CA GLU A 95 -4.15 -12.91 -8.49
C GLU A 95 -2.71 -12.42 -8.62
N ARG A 96 -2.50 -11.16 -9.05
CA ARG A 96 -1.17 -10.57 -9.19
C ARG A 96 -0.45 -10.51 -7.84
N GLU A 97 -1.11 -9.98 -6.82
CA GLU A 97 -0.52 -9.87 -5.48
C GLU A 97 -0.33 -11.25 -4.85
N LEU A 98 -1.31 -12.15 -4.99
CA LEU A 98 -1.20 -13.54 -4.51
C LEU A 98 -0.02 -14.28 -5.17
N PHE A 99 0.16 -14.13 -6.47
CA PHE A 99 1.29 -14.70 -7.19
C PHE A 99 2.63 -14.10 -6.73
N GLY A 100 2.66 -12.80 -6.41
CA GLY A 100 3.79 -12.15 -5.75
C GLY A 100 4.16 -12.83 -4.43
N LEU A 101 3.17 -13.10 -3.58
CA LEU A 101 3.37 -13.82 -2.32
C LEU A 101 3.89 -15.25 -2.52
N GLU A 102 3.34 -15.99 -3.48
CA GLU A 102 3.80 -17.34 -3.79
C GLU A 102 5.27 -17.36 -4.25
N THR A 103 5.65 -16.46 -5.17
CA THR A 103 7.02 -16.38 -5.67
C THR A 103 7.98 -15.98 -4.57
N LEU A 104 7.56 -15.08 -3.67
CA LEU A 104 8.31 -14.70 -2.49
C LEU A 104 8.59 -15.91 -1.60
N PHE A 105 7.58 -16.64 -1.14
CA PHE A 105 7.80 -17.76 -0.22
C PHE A 105 8.48 -18.96 -0.87
N LYS A 106 8.35 -19.14 -2.20
CA LYS A 106 9.09 -20.15 -2.96
C LYS A 106 10.60 -19.87 -2.97
N THR A 107 10.99 -18.61 -3.11
CA THR A 107 12.41 -18.21 -3.20
C THR A 107 13.02 -17.87 -1.83
N ASN A 108 12.18 -17.51 -0.87
CA ASN A 108 12.55 -17.04 0.45
C ASN A 108 11.80 -17.81 1.56
N PRO A 109 11.94 -19.15 1.65
CA PRO A 109 11.16 -19.98 2.57
C PRO A 109 11.43 -19.69 4.05
N ARG A 110 12.55 -19.00 4.36
CA ARG A 110 12.96 -18.60 5.72
C ARG A 110 12.54 -17.19 6.16
N SER A 111 11.75 -16.51 5.34
CA SER A 111 11.27 -15.15 5.61
C SER A 111 9.97 -15.12 6.40
N CYS A 112 9.77 -14.01 7.11
CA CYS A 112 8.48 -13.62 7.68
C CYS A 112 8.00 -12.37 6.95
N LEU A 113 6.76 -12.38 6.47
CA LEU A 113 6.12 -11.22 5.86
C LEU A 113 5.05 -10.65 6.77
N VAL A 114 5.15 -9.35 7.06
CA VAL A 114 4.05 -8.57 7.61
C VAL A 114 3.48 -7.67 6.52
N ILE A 115 2.16 -7.75 6.30
CA ILE A 115 1.42 -6.82 5.46
C ILE A 115 0.69 -5.83 6.37
N LEU A 116 1.06 -4.56 6.31
CA LEU A 116 0.37 -3.48 7.02
C LEU A 116 -0.91 -3.12 6.25
N SER A 117 -2.05 -3.57 6.75
CA SER A 117 -3.34 -3.43 6.07
C SER A 117 -4.53 -3.65 6.99
N ASN A 118 -5.42 -2.65 7.06
CA ASN A 118 -6.68 -2.78 7.80
C ASN A 118 -7.63 -3.78 7.13
N SER A 119 -7.75 -3.72 5.81
CA SER A 119 -8.70 -4.53 5.05
C SER A 119 -8.30 -6.02 5.05
N LEU A 120 -7.02 -6.32 4.84
CA LEU A 120 -6.53 -7.69 4.86
C LEU A 120 -6.48 -8.27 6.28
N ALA A 121 -6.21 -7.47 7.31
CA ALA A 121 -6.19 -7.95 8.69
C ALA A 121 -7.58 -8.43 9.17
N SER A 122 -8.66 -7.86 8.64
CA SER A 122 -10.03 -8.31 8.90
C SER A 122 -10.56 -9.36 7.92
N SER A 123 -9.77 -9.74 6.92
CA SER A 123 -10.17 -10.66 5.85
C SER A 123 -9.60 -12.07 6.07
N LYS A 124 -10.23 -13.07 5.44
CA LYS A 124 -9.71 -14.44 5.34
C LYS A 124 -8.90 -14.69 4.07
N LEU A 125 -8.66 -13.67 3.25
CA LEU A 125 -8.00 -13.81 1.95
C LEU A 125 -6.62 -14.50 2.02
N LEU A 126 -5.83 -14.18 3.05
CA LEU A 126 -4.51 -14.77 3.23
C LEU A 126 -4.53 -16.14 3.92
N GLN A 127 -5.68 -16.60 4.41
CA GLN A 127 -5.81 -17.83 5.18
C GLN A 127 -5.32 -19.08 4.43
N PRO A 128 -5.64 -19.28 3.14
CA PRO A 128 -5.13 -20.42 2.39
C PRO A 128 -3.60 -20.48 2.36
N LEU A 129 -2.94 -19.33 2.17
CA LEU A 129 -1.47 -19.25 2.17
C LEU A 129 -0.90 -19.57 3.56
N ILE A 130 -1.51 -19.06 4.62
CA ILE A 130 -1.10 -19.36 6.01
C ILE A 130 -1.22 -20.86 6.30
N GLU A 131 -2.31 -21.49 5.84
CA GLU A 131 -2.56 -22.93 6.02
C GLU A 131 -1.54 -23.80 5.27
N THR A 132 -0.95 -23.31 4.17
CA THR A 132 0.19 -23.98 3.51
C THR A 132 1.53 -23.85 4.27
N GLY A 133 1.56 -23.11 5.38
CA GLY A 133 2.75 -22.90 6.20
C GLY A 133 3.54 -21.63 5.85
N PHE A 134 3.03 -20.77 4.96
CA PHE A 134 3.67 -19.48 4.70
C PHE A 134 3.59 -18.59 5.95
N ARG A 135 4.73 -18.03 6.32
CA ARG A 135 4.85 -17.12 7.47
C ARG A 135 4.47 -15.70 7.06
N ILE A 136 3.20 -15.52 6.79
CA ILE A 136 2.59 -14.25 6.44
C ILE A 136 1.59 -13.82 7.51
N ARG A 137 1.56 -12.52 7.82
CA ARG A 137 0.55 -11.96 8.71
C ARG A 137 0.12 -10.57 8.22
N ALA A 138 -1.18 -10.37 8.03
CA ALA A 138 -1.73 -9.03 7.93
C ALA A 138 -1.93 -8.44 9.33
N ILE A 139 -1.48 -7.21 9.53
CA ILE A 139 -1.64 -6.47 10.79
C ILE A 139 -2.31 -5.14 10.46
N SER A 140 -3.28 -4.75 11.29
CA SER A 140 -3.99 -3.48 11.14
C SER A 140 -2.98 -2.33 11.15
N LEU A 141 -3.12 -1.41 10.21
CA LEU A 141 -2.30 -0.22 10.11
C LEU A 141 -2.93 0.90 10.97
N ASP A 142 -2.38 1.11 12.16
CA ASP A 142 -2.55 2.36 12.90
C ASP A 142 -1.38 3.31 12.59
N LEU A 143 -1.70 4.40 11.91
CA LEU A 143 -0.73 5.44 11.55
C LEU A 143 -0.19 6.19 12.77
N SER A 144 -1.00 6.36 13.81
CA SER A 144 -0.59 7.06 15.03
C SER A 144 0.48 6.24 15.76
N SER A 145 0.21 4.94 15.97
CA SER A 145 1.20 4.00 16.47
C SER A 145 2.45 3.91 15.59
N LEU A 146 2.28 3.74 14.27
CA LEU A 146 3.40 3.57 13.35
C LEU A 146 4.33 4.79 13.33
N PHE A 147 3.78 6.01 13.37
CA PHE A 147 4.59 7.23 13.32
C PHE A 147 5.05 7.72 14.69
N SER A 148 4.45 7.27 15.79
CA SER A 148 4.88 7.65 17.14
C SER A 148 6.37 7.37 17.36
N SER A 149 7.09 8.32 17.96
CA SER A 149 8.55 8.24 18.18
C SER A 149 9.37 8.13 16.89
N THR A 150 8.83 8.62 15.77
CA THR A 150 9.58 8.78 14.51
C THR A 150 9.59 10.26 14.09
N PRO A 151 10.54 10.70 13.26
CA PRO A 151 10.54 12.07 12.71
C PRO A 151 9.26 12.44 11.96
N ALA A 152 8.47 11.45 11.53
CA ALA A 152 7.22 11.63 10.82
C ALA A 152 6.05 12.06 11.73
N GLU A 153 6.15 11.86 13.05
CA GLU A 153 5.06 12.09 14.00
C GLU A 153 4.53 13.53 13.95
N ILE A 154 5.43 14.51 14.01
CA ILE A 154 5.07 15.93 13.99
C ILE A 154 4.36 16.28 12.69
N TRP A 155 4.89 15.80 11.55
CA TRP A 155 4.28 16.04 10.25
C TRP A 155 2.88 15.43 10.18
N PHE A 156 2.71 14.18 10.63
CA PHE A 156 1.42 13.50 10.61
C PHE A 156 0.40 14.20 11.49
N ASN A 157 0.78 14.61 12.70
CA ASN A 157 -0.10 15.36 13.61
C ASN A 157 -0.52 16.71 13.02
N GLN A 158 0.38 17.43 12.34
CA GLN A 158 0.06 18.68 11.68
C GLN A 158 -0.94 18.50 10.52
N ILE A 159 -0.75 17.47 9.68
CA ILE A 159 -1.68 17.14 8.59
C ILE A 159 -3.04 16.71 9.15
N LYS A 160 -3.04 15.82 10.15
CA LYS A 160 -4.22 15.28 10.81
C LYS A 160 -5.10 16.37 11.45
N ASN A 161 -4.48 17.40 12.01
CA ASN A 161 -5.17 18.52 12.64
C ASN A 161 -5.50 19.67 11.66
N GLY A 162 -5.21 19.53 10.37
CA GLY A 162 -5.44 20.59 9.38
C GLY A 162 -4.49 21.79 9.48
N ASN A 163 -3.42 21.67 10.28
CA ASN A 163 -2.44 22.72 10.53
C ASN A 163 -1.33 22.78 9.47
N LYS A 164 -1.38 21.91 8.46
CA LYS A 164 -0.40 21.85 7.37
C LYS A 164 -1.08 21.46 6.07
N ASN A 165 -0.67 22.12 4.98
CA ASN A 165 -1.11 21.78 3.64
C ASN A 165 -0.47 20.44 3.20
N ALA A 166 -1.29 19.52 2.67
CA ALA A 166 -0.85 18.22 2.16
C ALA A 166 0.02 18.32 0.88
N GLY A 167 0.07 19.51 0.27
CA GLY A 167 0.80 19.78 -0.96
C GLY A 167 0.01 19.37 -2.20
N GLU A 168 0.69 19.36 -3.34
CA GLU A 168 0.10 19.04 -4.65
C GLU A 168 0.00 17.53 -4.90
N ILE A 169 0.88 16.74 -4.26
CA ILE A 169 0.88 15.28 -4.39
C ILE A 169 -0.27 14.69 -3.56
N PRO A 170 -1.07 13.78 -4.12
CA PRO A 170 -2.17 13.14 -3.39
C PRO A 170 -1.73 12.58 -2.04
N LEU A 171 -2.44 12.94 -0.97
CA LEU A 171 -2.14 12.50 0.39
C LEU A 171 -1.97 10.98 0.52
N PRO A 172 -2.78 10.12 -0.12
CA PRO A 172 -2.60 8.67 -0.05
C PRO A 172 -1.24 8.19 -0.56
N GLN A 173 -0.72 8.84 -1.59
CA GLN A 173 0.58 8.52 -2.17
C GLN A 173 1.71 8.92 -1.22
N ASN A 174 1.65 10.14 -0.67
CA ASN A 174 2.60 10.58 0.36
C ASN A 174 2.55 9.69 1.60
N LEU A 175 1.35 9.28 2.00
CA LEU A 175 1.16 8.41 3.14
C LEU A 175 1.74 7.02 2.90
N SER A 176 1.52 6.42 1.72
CA SER A 176 2.14 5.14 1.34
C SER A 176 3.68 5.23 1.38
N ASN A 177 4.24 6.31 0.84
CA ASN A 177 5.67 6.59 0.91
C ASN A 177 6.15 6.71 2.37
N LEU A 178 5.36 7.32 3.25
CA LEU A 178 5.75 7.50 4.65
C LEU A 178 5.64 6.20 5.45
N ILE A 179 4.60 5.39 5.21
CA ILE A 179 4.39 4.08 5.85
C ILE A 179 5.58 3.17 5.59
N ARG A 180 6.07 3.07 4.34
CA ARG A 180 7.22 2.20 4.02
C ARG A 180 8.48 2.61 4.78
N HIS A 181 8.72 3.91 4.92
CA HIS A 181 9.88 4.40 5.65
C HIS A 181 9.73 4.19 7.16
N ALA A 182 8.56 4.47 7.71
CA ALA A 182 8.30 4.30 9.14
C ALA A 182 8.37 2.84 9.58
N ALA A 183 7.87 1.90 8.77
CA ALA A 183 8.00 0.47 9.04
C ALA A 183 9.46 0.04 9.14
N LEU A 184 10.29 0.44 8.16
CA LEU A 184 11.72 0.14 8.18
C LEU A 184 12.46 0.85 9.32
N TYR A 185 12.08 2.09 9.64
CA TYR A 185 12.65 2.85 10.74
C TYR A 185 12.41 2.15 12.09
N LYS A 186 11.19 1.66 12.33
CA LYS A 186 10.83 1.02 13.61
C LYS A 186 11.33 -0.42 13.74
N TYR A 187 11.25 -1.19 12.67
CA TYR A 187 11.41 -2.65 12.75
C TYR A 187 12.60 -3.20 11.95
N GLY A 188 13.25 -2.36 11.15
CA GLY A 188 14.28 -2.78 10.20
C GLY A 188 13.72 -3.69 9.11
N GLY A 189 14.58 -4.54 8.52
CA GLY A 189 14.19 -5.50 7.50
C GLY A 189 14.18 -4.92 6.08
N VAL A 190 13.33 -5.49 5.21
CA VAL A 190 13.20 -5.09 3.80
C VAL A 190 11.74 -4.81 3.47
N TYR A 191 11.48 -3.70 2.79
CA TYR A 191 10.17 -3.36 2.27
C TYR A 191 10.06 -3.80 0.82
N LEU A 192 8.92 -4.37 0.43
CA LEU A 192 8.59 -4.76 -0.93
C LEU A 192 7.23 -4.15 -1.30
N ASP A 193 7.04 -3.79 -2.56
CA ASP A 193 5.69 -3.51 -3.06
C ASP A 193 4.95 -4.84 -3.26
N THR A 194 3.62 -4.82 -3.13
CA THR A 194 2.77 -6.03 -3.17
C THR A 194 2.72 -6.70 -4.54
N ASP A 195 3.15 -5.98 -5.57
CA ASP A 195 3.03 -6.38 -6.97
C ASP A 195 4.37 -6.84 -7.57
N PHE A 196 5.39 -7.06 -6.73
CA PHE A 196 6.69 -7.58 -7.13
C PHE A 196 6.68 -9.10 -7.30
N ILE A 197 7.33 -9.56 -8.37
CA ILE A 197 7.68 -10.97 -8.57
C ILE A 197 9.09 -11.19 -8.04
N ILE A 198 9.24 -12.04 -7.04
CA ILE A 198 10.53 -12.26 -6.37
C ILE A 198 11.22 -13.47 -6.99
N LEU A 199 12.37 -13.22 -7.63
CA LEU A 199 13.10 -14.23 -8.40
C LEU A 199 14.26 -14.88 -7.64
N ARG A 200 14.72 -14.28 -6.54
CA ARG A 200 15.94 -14.67 -5.81
C ARG A 200 15.76 -14.55 -4.30
N ASP A 201 16.62 -15.24 -3.56
CA ASP A 201 16.71 -15.14 -2.10
C ASP A 201 17.24 -13.76 -1.69
N LEU A 202 16.48 -13.09 -0.82
CA LEU A 202 16.71 -11.75 -0.30
C LEU A 202 17.61 -11.74 0.94
N SER A 203 17.97 -12.90 1.49
CA SER A 203 18.90 -13.00 2.63
C SER A 203 20.21 -12.25 2.39
N ARG A 204 20.69 -12.24 1.13
CA ARG A 204 21.89 -11.53 0.69
C ARG A 204 21.82 -10.02 0.87
N LEU A 205 20.64 -9.41 0.80
CA LEU A 205 20.49 -7.96 1.00
C LEU A 205 20.83 -7.55 2.43
N ILE A 206 20.54 -8.42 3.39
CA ILE A 206 20.79 -8.17 4.82
C ILE A 206 22.25 -8.44 5.19
N GLU A 207 22.88 -9.43 4.56
CA GLU A 207 24.30 -9.74 4.78
C GLU A 207 25.24 -8.60 4.32
N LEU A 208 24.88 -7.92 3.22
CA LEU A 208 25.62 -6.76 2.74
C LEU A 208 25.56 -5.57 3.72
N ASP A 209 24.42 -5.29 4.34
CA ASP A 209 24.32 -4.22 5.37
C ASP A 209 25.22 -4.52 6.59
N ARG A 210 25.30 -5.79 7.02
CA ARG A 210 26.13 -6.19 8.18
C ARG A 210 27.64 -6.22 7.88
N SER A 211 28.04 -6.37 6.63
CA SER A 211 29.46 -6.32 6.23
C SER A 211 29.94 -4.89 6.01
N SER A 212 29.06 -3.96 5.62
CA SER A 212 29.36 -2.53 5.49
C SER A 212 29.58 -1.82 6.84
N LYS A 213 28.99 -2.36 7.93
CA LYS A 213 29.12 -1.82 9.30
C LYS A 213 30.27 -2.42 10.11
N ARG A 214 31.10 -3.28 9.51
CA ARG A 214 32.31 -3.84 10.11
C ARG A 214 33.54 -3.28 9.41
#